data_AF-A0A2B7YZ39-F1
#
_entry.id   AF-A0A2B7YZ39-F1
#
_cell.length_a   1.000
_cell.length_b   1.000
_cell.length_c   1.000
_cell.angle_alpha   90.00
_cell.angle_beta   90.00
_cell.angle_gamma   90.00
#
_symmetry.space_group_name_H-M   'P 1'
#
loop_
_entity.id
_entity.type
_entity.pdbx_description
1 polymer ?
#
loop_
_entity_poly.entity_id
_entity_poly.type
_entity_poly.pdbx_seq_one_letter_code
_entity_poly.pdbx_strand_id
1 'polypeptide(L)'
;MAIQIACGEFVVKNRNWNVDFDKGIITFGDDEYPLQFLGSEANSSNTWLWAWENINAFDDKIISLARSIKEKGKKIGLEALTTAEIDITDELNGHNLSIVACGLADENYCYYRGPHSEGAIFVAFSGVAEKVFSPVDAKKFIDITMKCIQQFSLNHKIFIENFLEWNKNRYEWQENSIAAYFENSGKLKIEFEKVEDNFRIKNINFEGGK
;
A
#
# COMPACT_ATOMS: atom_id res chain seq x y z
N MET A 1 3.36 0.73 1.89
CA MET A 1 4.71 0.23 1.50
C MET A 1 5.22 -0.93 2.37
N ALA A 2 5.13 -0.89 3.71
CA ALA A 2 5.63 -1.97 4.59
C ALA A 2 5.13 -3.38 4.20
N ILE A 3 3.81 -3.52 4.07
CA ILE A 3 3.15 -4.76 3.63
C ILE A 3 3.68 -5.23 2.27
N GLN A 4 3.83 -4.31 1.30
CA GLN A 4 4.32 -4.66 -0.04
C GLN A 4 5.75 -5.20 -0.02
N ILE A 5 6.62 -4.62 0.80
CA ILE A 5 8.00 -5.11 0.97
C ILE A 5 7.99 -6.51 1.59
N ALA A 6 7.23 -6.71 2.66
CA ALA A 6 7.12 -8.00 3.33
C ALA A 6 6.49 -9.07 2.41
N CYS A 7 5.49 -8.70 1.62
CA CYS A 7 4.89 -9.56 0.60
C CYS A 7 5.92 -9.99 -0.45
N GLY A 8 6.74 -9.05 -0.94
CA GLY A 8 7.85 -9.36 -1.85
C GLY A 8 8.85 -10.36 -1.25
N GLU A 9 9.20 -10.16 0.03
CA GLU A 9 10.20 -10.94 0.76
C GLU A 9 9.72 -12.34 1.17
N PHE A 10 8.45 -12.49 1.55
CA PHE A 10 7.92 -13.72 2.12
C PHE A 10 7.00 -14.51 1.20
N VAL A 11 6.37 -13.86 0.23
CA VAL A 11 5.36 -14.50 -0.63
C VAL A 11 5.84 -14.55 -2.09
N VAL A 12 6.11 -13.40 -2.71
CA VAL A 12 6.44 -13.38 -4.14
C VAL A 12 7.80 -14.03 -4.40
N LYS A 13 8.85 -13.62 -3.68
CA LYS A 13 10.19 -14.25 -3.69
C LYS A 13 10.77 -14.53 -5.07
N ASN A 14 10.46 -13.68 -6.07
CA ASN A 14 10.82 -13.88 -7.48
C ASN A 14 10.38 -15.25 -8.05
N ARG A 15 9.31 -15.83 -7.50
CA ARG A 15 8.69 -17.04 -8.04
C ARG A 15 7.84 -16.70 -9.26
N ASN A 16 7.66 -17.69 -10.12
CA ASN A 16 6.70 -17.59 -11.22
C ASN A 16 5.31 -17.33 -10.66
N TRP A 17 4.55 -16.49 -11.34
CA TRP A 17 3.19 -16.15 -10.97
C TRP A 17 2.23 -16.53 -12.08
N ASN A 18 0.99 -16.85 -11.72
CA ASN A 18 -0.12 -17.01 -12.66
C ASN A 18 -1.41 -16.50 -12.03
N VAL A 19 -2.34 -16.02 -12.86
CA VAL A 19 -3.69 -15.64 -12.44
C VAL A 19 -4.69 -16.52 -13.17
N ASP A 20 -5.62 -17.11 -12.42
CA ASP A 20 -6.78 -17.83 -12.94
C ASP A 20 -8.03 -17.09 -12.44
N PHE A 21 -8.61 -16.25 -13.32
CA PHE A 21 -9.79 -15.44 -12.98
C PHE A 21 -11.06 -16.29 -12.82
N ASP A 22 -11.15 -17.43 -13.52
CA ASP A 22 -12.30 -18.33 -13.42
C ASP A 22 -12.35 -19.00 -12.04
N LYS A 23 -11.18 -19.39 -11.52
CA LYS A 23 -11.05 -19.92 -10.16
C LYS A 23 -10.95 -18.83 -9.09
N GLY A 24 -10.62 -17.60 -9.47
CA GLY A 24 -10.39 -16.50 -8.54
C GLY A 24 -9.14 -16.68 -7.69
N ILE A 25 -8.04 -17.15 -8.28
CA ILE A 25 -6.77 -17.38 -7.58
C ILE A 25 -5.56 -16.77 -8.29
N ILE A 26 -4.60 -16.29 -7.50
CA ILE A 26 -3.23 -16.00 -7.93
C ILE A 26 -2.29 -17.05 -7.35
N THR A 27 -1.31 -17.48 -8.15
CA THR A 27 -0.28 -18.43 -7.70
C THR A 27 1.09 -17.79 -7.67
N PHE A 28 1.94 -18.27 -6.75
CA PHE A 28 3.37 -17.97 -6.69
C PHE A 28 4.14 -19.28 -6.49
N GLY A 29 4.68 -19.86 -7.57
CA GLY A 29 5.12 -21.25 -7.57
C GLY A 29 3.93 -22.18 -7.33
N ASP A 30 4.02 -23.05 -6.33
CA ASP A 30 2.96 -24.01 -5.97
C ASP A 30 1.96 -23.44 -4.94
N ASP A 31 2.18 -22.24 -4.41
CA ASP A 31 1.26 -21.61 -3.45
C ASP A 31 0.14 -20.90 -4.19
N GLU A 32 -1.11 -21.11 -3.74
CA GLU A 32 -2.31 -20.48 -4.28
C GLU A 32 -2.96 -19.55 -3.25
N TYR A 33 -3.45 -18.40 -3.70
CA TYR A 33 -4.11 -17.40 -2.85
C TYR A 33 -5.41 -16.92 -3.52
N PRO A 34 -6.50 -16.72 -2.75
CA PRO A 34 -7.70 -16.06 -3.25
C PRO A 34 -7.36 -14.66 -3.76
N LEU A 35 -7.85 -14.29 -4.94
CA LEU A 35 -7.62 -12.98 -5.53
C LEU A 35 -8.87 -12.11 -5.55
N GLN A 36 -8.63 -10.81 -5.64
CA GLN A 36 -9.58 -9.78 -6.05
C GLN A 36 -8.93 -8.96 -7.17
N PHE A 37 -9.57 -8.88 -8.31
CA PHE A 37 -9.14 -8.02 -9.41
C PHE A 37 -9.45 -6.56 -9.06
N LEU A 38 -8.40 -5.71 -9.10
CA LEU A 38 -8.50 -4.28 -8.77
C LEU A 38 -8.69 -3.44 -10.02
N GLY A 39 -7.95 -3.76 -11.09
CA GLY A 39 -7.96 -3.02 -12.34
C GLY A 39 -6.75 -3.33 -13.20
N SER A 40 -6.63 -2.61 -14.30
CA SER A 40 -5.55 -2.79 -15.27
C SER A 40 -5.02 -1.47 -15.80
N GLU A 41 -3.72 -1.43 -16.05
CA GLU A 41 -3.06 -0.37 -16.82
C GLU A 41 -3.01 -0.78 -18.29
N ALA A 42 -3.24 0.16 -19.20
CA ALA A 42 -3.07 -0.01 -20.64
C ALA A 42 -1.95 0.90 -21.16
N ASN A 43 -0.96 0.31 -21.83
CA ASN A 43 0.21 1.03 -22.36
C ASN A 43 -0.17 1.95 -23.53
N SER A 44 -1.15 1.58 -24.35
CA SER A 44 -1.53 2.31 -25.56
C SER A 44 -2.23 3.62 -25.26
N SER A 45 -3.13 3.63 -24.26
CA SER A 45 -3.86 4.81 -23.80
C SER A 45 -3.17 5.50 -22.62
N ASN A 46 -2.21 4.85 -21.96
CA ASN A 46 -1.63 5.32 -20.69
C ASN A 46 -2.71 5.56 -19.62
N THR A 47 -3.69 4.66 -19.53
CA THR A 47 -4.81 4.75 -18.58
C THR A 47 -4.87 3.57 -17.63
N TRP A 48 -5.40 3.82 -16.44
CA TRP A 48 -5.86 2.83 -15.49
C TRP A 48 -7.37 2.64 -15.63
N LEU A 49 -7.85 1.40 -15.68
CA LEU A 49 -9.26 1.05 -15.63
C LEU A 49 -9.57 0.24 -14.38
N TRP A 50 -10.52 0.70 -13.58
CA TRP A 50 -10.98 -0.04 -12.40
C TRP A 50 -11.79 -1.29 -12.76
N ALA A 51 -11.54 -2.38 -12.05
CA ALA A 51 -12.22 -3.66 -12.26
C ALA A 51 -13.73 -3.62 -12.01
N TRP A 52 -14.23 -2.68 -11.21
CA TRP A 52 -15.67 -2.55 -10.96
C TRP A 52 -16.46 -2.13 -12.20
N GLU A 53 -15.82 -1.59 -13.24
CA GLU A 53 -16.44 -1.33 -14.55
C GLU A 53 -16.82 -2.64 -15.25
N ASN A 54 -16.07 -3.71 -14.96
CA ASN A 54 -16.36 -5.08 -15.32
C ASN A 54 -16.65 -5.32 -16.82
N ILE A 55 -15.89 -4.68 -17.72
CA ILE A 55 -16.03 -4.83 -19.17
C ILE A 55 -15.94 -6.29 -19.68
N ASN A 56 -15.28 -7.16 -18.91
CA ASN A 56 -15.08 -8.58 -19.24
C ASN A 56 -16.09 -9.51 -18.55
N ALA A 57 -17.10 -8.96 -17.85
CA ALA A 57 -18.14 -9.72 -17.15
C ALA A 57 -17.59 -10.80 -16.18
N PHE A 58 -16.54 -10.46 -15.42
CA PHE A 58 -16.02 -11.29 -14.35
C PHE A 58 -17.07 -11.56 -13.26
N ASP A 59 -16.94 -12.71 -12.59
CA ASP A 59 -17.75 -13.06 -11.42
C ASP A 59 -17.58 -11.99 -10.33
N ASP A 60 -18.71 -11.55 -9.77
CA ASP A 60 -18.79 -10.58 -8.68
C ASP A 60 -17.88 -10.93 -7.50
N LYS A 61 -17.65 -12.23 -7.27
CA LYS A 61 -16.78 -12.73 -6.20
C LYS A 61 -15.33 -12.25 -6.34
N ILE A 62 -14.83 -12.03 -7.56
CA ILE A 62 -13.44 -11.62 -7.79
C ILE A 62 -13.29 -10.10 -8.00
N ILE A 63 -14.38 -9.34 -8.08
CA ILE A 63 -14.36 -7.87 -8.21
C ILE A 63 -15.00 -7.15 -7.02
N SER A 64 -15.35 -7.90 -5.96
CA SER A 64 -16.07 -7.38 -4.80
C SER A 64 -15.29 -6.28 -4.08
N LEU A 65 -13.96 -6.44 -3.96
CA LEU A 65 -13.10 -5.43 -3.36
C LEU A 65 -13.12 -4.13 -4.16
N ALA A 66 -12.95 -4.17 -5.49
CA ALA A 66 -12.98 -2.97 -6.32
C ALA A 66 -14.31 -2.20 -6.16
N ARG A 67 -15.45 -2.90 -6.07
CA ARG A 67 -16.76 -2.28 -5.81
C ARG A 67 -16.84 -1.68 -4.40
N SER A 68 -16.35 -2.39 -3.38
CA SER A 68 -16.28 -1.86 -2.02
C SER A 68 -15.45 -0.57 -1.95
N ILE A 69 -14.31 -0.54 -2.64
CA ILE A 69 -13.45 0.64 -2.75
C ILE A 69 -14.15 1.80 -3.45
N LYS A 70 -14.93 1.54 -4.51
CA LYS A 70 -15.77 2.57 -5.14
C LYS A 70 -16.76 3.19 -4.15
N GLU A 71 -17.44 2.37 -3.35
CA GLU A 71 -18.41 2.86 -2.35
C GLU A 71 -17.72 3.63 -1.22
N LYS A 72 -16.53 3.20 -0.78
CA LYS A 72 -15.71 3.96 0.18
C LYS A 72 -15.26 5.29 -0.41
N GLY A 73 -14.81 5.29 -1.67
CA GLY A 73 -14.44 6.48 -2.44
C GLY A 73 -15.56 7.52 -2.53
N LYS A 74 -16.79 7.08 -2.83
CA LYS A 74 -17.98 7.95 -2.83
C LYS A 74 -18.22 8.61 -1.47
N LYS A 75 -18.09 7.85 -0.37
CA LYS A 75 -18.33 8.37 0.99
C LYS A 75 -17.33 9.46 1.39
N ILE A 76 -16.07 9.34 0.96
CA ILE A 76 -15.02 10.30 1.29
C ILE A 76 -14.83 11.38 0.22
N GLY A 77 -15.56 11.32 -0.90
CA GLY A 77 -15.47 12.27 -2.00
C GLY A 77 -14.16 12.20 -2.79
N LEU A 78 -13.51 11.02 -2.86
CA LEU A 78 -12.23 10.86 -3.55
C LEU A 78 -12.45 10.38 -4.98
N GLU A 79 -12.32 11.30 -5.93
CA GLU A 79 -12.62 11.08 -7.36
C GLU A 79 -11.81 9.93 -7.96
N ALA A 80 -10.53 9.79 -7.61
CA ALA A 80 -9.65 8.72 -8.08
C ALA A 80 -10.14 7.30 -7.77
N LEU A 81 -11.06 7.13 -6.81
CA LEU A 81 -11.66 5.83 -6.48
C LEU A 81 -13.04 5.62 -7.13
N THR A 82 -13.59 6.66 -7.78
CA THR A 82 -14.95 6.65 -8.35
C THR A 82 -14.99 6.83 -9.86
N THR A 83 -13.93 7.38 -10.45
CA THR A 83 -13.76 7.52 -11.90
C THR A 83 -13.29 6.18 -12.48
N ALA A 84 -14.00 5.66 -13.48
CA ALA A 84 -13.75 4.32 -14.04
C ALA A 84 -12.36 4.21 -14.67
N GLU A 85 -12.08 5.14 -15.58
CA GLU A 85 -10.84 5.22 -16.34
C GLU A 85 -10.11 6.52 -16.01
N ILE A 86 -8.82 6.42 -15.70
CA ILE A 86 -8.00 7.52 -15.18
C ILE A 86 -6.69 7.57 -15.98
N ASP A 87 -6.30 8.76 -16.41
CA ASP A 87 -4.98 8.99 -17.00
C ASP A 87 -3.87 8.71 -15.98
N ILE A 88 -2.90 7.89 -16.38
CA ILE A 88 -1.78 7.53 -15.51
C ILE A 88 -0.83 8.72 -15.37
N THR A 89 -0.52 9.05 -14.12
CA THR A 89 0.50 10.03 -13.72
C THR A 89 1.43 9.41 -12.66
N ASP A 90 2.47 10.16 -12.27
CA ASP A 90 3.36 9.75 -11.18
C ASP A 90 2.61 9.55 -9.85
N GLU A 91 1.50 10.28 -9.64
CA GLU A 91 0.68 10.21 -8.44
C GLU A 91 -0.50 9.23 -8.59
N LEU A 92 -1.14 9.20 -9.76
CA LEU A 92 -2.30 8.36 -10.05
C LEU A 92 -1.89 7.24 -11.02
N ASN A 93 -1.54 6.09 -10.47
CA ASN A 93 -1.14 4.89 -11.22
C ASN A 93 -1.60 3.62 -10.49
N GLY A 94 -1.51 2.48 -11.15
CA GLY A 94 -2.00 1.21 -10.60
C GLY A 94 -1.30 0.82 -9.29
N HIS A 95 -0.04 1.20 -9.10
CA HIS A 95 0.69 0.96 -7.84
C HIS A 95 0.04 1.71 -6.67
N ASN A 96 -0.16 3.02 -6.80
CA ASN A 96 -0.74 3.86 -5.75
C ASN A 96 -2.20 3.51 -5.50
N LEU A 97 -2.99 3.34 -6.56
CA LEU A 97 -4.41 2.97 -6.45
C LEU A 97 -4.58 1.59 -5.78
N SER A 98 -3.70 0.63 -6.07
CA SER A 98 -3.73 -0.69 -5.41
C SER A 98 -3.33 -0.63 -3.94
N ILE A 99 -2.33 0.20 -3.59
CA ILE A 99 -1.96 0.42 -2.18
C ILE A 99 -3.13 1.03 -1.41
N VAL A 100 -3.78 2.06 -1.97
CA VAL A 100 -4.95 2.70 -1.35
C VAL A 100 -6.11 1.73 -1.23
N ALA A 101 -6.39 0.94 -2.27
CA ALA A 101 -7.42 -0.08 -2.25
C ALA A 101 -7.18 -1.11 -1.13
N CYS A 102 -5.96 -1.64 -1.00
CA CYS A 102 -5.63 -2.59 0.07
C CYS A 102 -5.67 -1.92 1.46
N GLY A 103 -5.22 -0.67 1.58
CA GLY A 103 -5.24 0.07 2.85
C GLY A 103 -6.64 0.45 3.32
N LEU A 104 -7.59 0.63 2.39
CA LEU A 104 -9.00 0.89 2.69
C LEU A 104 -9.83 -0.37 2.85
N ALA A 105 -9.29 -1.56 2.56
CA ALA A 105 -10.01 -2.82 2.67
C ALA A 105 -10.34 -3.15 4.14
N ASP A 106 -11.41 -3.92 4.36
CA ASP A 106 -11.78 -4.38 5.71
C ASP A 106 -10.97 -5.62 6.14
N GLU A 107 -10.24 -6.22 5.20
CA GLU A 107 -9.39 -7.38 5.40
C GLU A 107 -7.95 -7.07 4.98
N ASN A 108 -7.01 -7.87 5.47
CA ASN A 108 -5.61 -7.75 5.14
C ASN A 108 -5.32 -8.29 3.74
N TYR A 109 -5.03 -7.38 2.81
CA TYR A 109 -4.63 -7.70 1.44
C TYR A 109 -3.17 -7.32 1.17
N CYS A 110 -2.51 -8.16 0.39
CA CYS A 110 -1.38 -7.77 -0.43
C CYS A 110 -1.88 -7.44 -1.84
N TYR A 111 -1.07 -6.78 -2.67
CA TYR A 111 -1.36 -6.70 -4.10
C TYR A 111 -0.15 -7.09 -4.94
N TYR A 112 -0.44 -7.51 -6.16
CA TYR A 112 0.53 -7.88 -7.17
C TYR A 112 0.25 -7.17 -8.48
N ARG A 113 1.30 -6.67 -9.13
CA ARG A 113 1.28 -6.17 -10.50
C ARG A 113 1.73 -7.29 -11.43
N GLY A 114 0.81 -7.82 -12.23
CA GLY A 114 1.07 -8.83 -13.26
C GLY A 114 1.29 -8.17 -14.62
N PRO A 115 2.55 -7.89 -15.03
CA PRO A 115 2.83 -7.27 -16.32
C PRO A 115 2.52 -8.20 -17.50
N HIS A 116 2.05 -7.62 -18.60
CA HIS A 116 1.93 -8.28 -19.92
C HIS A 116 2.35 -7.30 -21.03
N SER A 117 2.30 -7.73 -22.29
CA SER A 117 2.78 -6.93 -23.44
C SER A 117 2.04 -5.61 -23.63
N GLU A 118 0.77 -5.55 -23.23
CA GLU A 118 -0.11 -4.39 -23.47
C GLU A 118 -0.31 -3.53 -22.22
N GLY A 119 0.27 -3.90 -21.07
CA GLY A 119 0.06 -3.19 -19.82
C GLY A 119 0.33 -4.06 -18.60
N ALA A 120 -0.53 -3.95 -17.59
CA ALA A 120 -0.48 -4.81 -16.42
C ALA A 120 -1.86 -4.98 -15.78
N ILE A 121 -2.11 -6.17 -15.26
CA ILE A 121 -3.22 -6.41 -14.33
C ILE A 121 -2.76 -6.17 -12.90
N PHE A 122 -3.68 -5.74 -12.06
CA PHE A 122 -3.45 -5.54 -10.64
C PHE A 122 -4.48 -6.34 -9.86
N VAL A 123 -3.98 -7.21 -9.00
CA VAL A 123 -4.82 -8.07 -8.16
C VAL A 123 -4.42 -7.89 -6.70
N ALA A 124 -5.41 -7.76 -5.84
CA ALA A 124 -5.23 -7.96 -4.41
C ALA A 124 -5.36 -9.46 -4.11
N PHE A 125 -4.70 -9.95 -3.07
CA PHE A 125 -4.83 -11.32 -2.61
C PHE A 125 -4.63 -11.42 -1.11
N SER A 126 -5.31 -12.39 -0.50
CA SER A 126 -5.34 -12.61 0.95
C SER A 126 -4.87 -14.03 1.30
N GLY A 127 -4.96 -14.42 2.56
CA GLY A 127 -4.55 -15.76 3.02
C GLY A 127 -3.03 -15.98 3.12
N VAL A 128 -2.23 -14.90 2.99
CA VAL A 128 -0.79 -14.96 3.25
C VAL A 128 -0.51 -15.04 4.74
N ALA A 129 0.69 -15.51 5.11
CA ALA A 129 1.10 -15.62 6.50
C ALA A 129 1.03 -14.28 7.24
N GLU A 130 0.50 -14.28 8.48
CA GLU A 130 0.30 -13.06 9.29
C GLU A 130 1.55 -12.20 9.44
N LYS A 131 2.74 -12.81 9.41
CA LYS A 131 4.03 -12.11 9.48
C LYS A 131 4.21 -11.02 8.40
N VAL A 132 3.48 -11.10 7.29
CA VAL A 132 3.48 -10.07 6.23
C VAL A 132 2.91 -8.75 6.73
N PHE A 133 2.01 -8.81 7.72
CA PHE A 133 1.33 -7.66 8.32
C PHE A 133 1.86 -7.31 9.71
N SER A 134 2.93 -7.98 10.15
CA SER A 134 3.53 -7.70 11.45
C SER A 134 4.18 -6.32 11.51
N PRO A 135 4.21 -5.70 12.69
CA PRO A 135 5.03 -4.53 12.94
C PRO A 135 6.50 -4.75 12.54
N VAL A 136 7.14 -3.67 12.12
CA VAL A 136 8.55 -3.60 11.75
C VAL A 136 9.39 -3.03 12.88
N ASP A 137 10.66 -3.43 12.91
CA ASP A 137 11.63 -2.84 13.82
C ASP A 137 11.97 -1.38 13.47
N ALA A 138 12.69 -0.70 14.36
CA ALA A 138 13.01 0.71 14.21
C ALA A 138 13.86 0.99 12.95
N LYS A 139 14.76 0.07 12.57
CA LYS A 139 15.61 0.24 11.39
C LYS A 139 14.75 0.20 10.12
N LYS A 140 13.92 -0.84 9.98
CA LYS A 140 13.02 -1.00 8.83
C LYS A 140 11.96 0.12 8.80
N PHE A 141 11.50 0.60 9.95
CA PHE A 141 10.63 1.78 10.05
C PHE A 141 11.29 3.02 9.43
N ILE A 142 12.54 3.31 9.77
CA ILE A 142 13.31 4.43 9.19
C ILE A 142 13.51 4.22 7.69
N ASP A 143 13.92 3.02 7.27
CA ASP A 143 14.14 2.72 5.84
C ASP A 143 12.87 2.93 5.01
N ILE A 144 11.72 2.47 5.52
CA ILE A 144 10.42 2.65 4.86
C ILE A 144 10.02 4.11 4.86
N THR A 145 10.23 4.81 5.99
CA THR A 145 9.96 6.25 6.10
C THR A 145 10.72 7.03 5.03
N MET A 146 12.03 6.81 4.93
CA MET A 146 12.88 7.50 3.96
C MET A 146 12.46 7.21 2.51
N LYS A 147 12.11 5.96 2.20
CA LYS A 147 11.59 5.59 0.88
C LYS A 147 10.27 6.31 0.57
N CYS A 148 9.34 6.34 1.53
CA CYS A 148 8.04 6.98 1.33
C CYS A 148 8.19 8.48 1.04
N ILE A 149 8.98 9.21 1.83
CA ILE A 149 9.12 10.67 1.67
C ILE A 149 9.95 11.07 0.44
N GLN A 150 10.71 10.14 -0.13
CA GLN A 150 11.42 10.35 -1.40
C GLN A 150 10.53 10.06 -2.62
N GLN A 151 9.62 9.09 -2.49
CA GLN A 151 8.78 8.62 -3.58
C GLN A 151 7.45 9.39 -3.68
N PHE A 152 6.92 9.88 -2.56
CA PHE A 152 5.59 10.46 -2.48
C PHE A 152 5.64 11.87 -1.90
N SER A 153 4.82 12.76 -2.45
CA SER A 153 4.53 14.07 -1.85
C SER A 153 3.57 13.86 -0.67
N LEU A 154 4.12 13.82 0.55
CA LEU A 154 3.36 13.53 1.76
C LEU A 154 3.42 14.70 2.74
N ASN A 155 2.38 14.84 3.56
CA ASN A 155 2.54 15.53 4.83
C ASN A 155 3.25 14.56 5.78
N HIS A 156 4.53 14.81 6.09
CA HIS A 156 5.34 13.82 6.81
C HIS A 156 4.83 13.59 8.24
N LYS A 157 4.23 14.61 8.86
CA LYS A 157 3.63 14.48 10.19
C LYS A 157 2.50 13.46 10.17
N ILE A 158 1.51 13.65 9.29
CA ILE A 158 0.37 12.73 9.15
C ILE A 158 0.87 11.33 8.82
N PHE A 159 1.83 11.21 7.89
CA PHE A 159 2.41 9.93 7.52
C PHE A 159 3.07 9.22 8.70
N ILE A 160 3.92 9.90 9.47
CA ILE A 160 4.61 9.28 10.61
C ILE A 160 3.63 8.84 11.69
N GLU A 161 2.64 9.67 12.03
CA GLU A 161 1.63 9.29 13.03
C GLU A 161 0.87 8.02 12.62
N ASN A 162 0.35 7.99 11.39
CA ASN A 162 -0.37 6.82 10.88
C ASN A 162 0.54 5.59 10.75
N PHE A 163 1.83 5.77 10.41
CA PHE A 163 2.75 4.65 10.30
C PHE A 163 3.12 4.09 11.68
N LEU A 164 3.29 4.94 12.70
CA LEU A 164 3.49 4.50 14.09
C LEU A 164 2.26 3.79 14.66
N GLU A 165 1.06 4.28 14.35
CA GLU A 165 -0.21 3.63 14.72
C GLU A 165 -0.34 2.25 14.08
N TRP A 166 -0.11 2.14 12.77
CA TRP A 166 -0.09 0.86 12.06
C TRP A 166 0.95 -0.09 12.68
N ASN A 167 2.12 0.45 13.02
CA ASN A 167 3.21 -0.31 13.63
C ASN A 167 3.00 -0.58 15.14
N LYS A 168 1.89 -0.11 15.72
CA LYS A 168 1.49 -0.28 17.11
C LYS A 168 2.50 0.27 18.13
N ASN A 169 3.29 1.28 17.73
CA ASN A 169 4.20 1.93 18.65
C ASN A 169 3.46 2.94 19.53
N ARG A 170 3.79 2.97 20.83
CA ARG A 170 3.51 4.15 21.64
C ARG A 170 4.38 5.31 21.15
N TYR A 171 3.82 6.51 21.12
CA TYR A 171 4.57 7.73 20.86
C TYR A 171 4.02 8.93 21.62
N GLU A 172 4.85 9.95 21.79
CA GLU A 172 4.51 11.19 22.48
C GLU A 172 4.99 12.39 21.68
N TRP A 173 4.16 13.43 21.62
CA TRP A 173 4.54 14.72 21.04
C TRP A 173 5.38 15.54 22.02
N GLN A 174 6.44 16.14 21.51
CA GLN A 174 7.35 17.04 22.22
C GLN A 174 7.63 18.23 21.31
N GLU A 175 6.85 19.30 21.47
CA GLU A 175 6.87 20.49 20.60
C GLU A 175 6.77 20.11 19.10
N ASN A 176 7.85 20.29 18.34
CA ASN A 176 7.96 19.96 16.91
C ASN A 176 8.59 18.57 16.67
N SER A 177 8.49 17.66 17.62
CA SER A 177 9.06 16.31 17.50
C SER A 177 8.14 15.24 18.05
N ILE A 178 8.28 14.02 17.52
CA ILE A 178 7.69 12.80 18.05
C ILE A 178 8.78 11.96 18.71
N ALA A 179 8.51 11.50 19.93
CA ALA A 179 9.24 10.45 20.61
C ALA A 179 8.49 9.12 20.45
N ALA A 180 8.97 8.24 19.58
CA ALA A 180 8.40 6.91 19.35
C ALA A 180 9.18 5.82 20.10
N TYR A 181 8.47 4.88 20.70
CA TYR A 181 9.08 3.82 21.52
C TYR A 181 9.05 2.48 20.77
N PHE A 182 10.23 1.95 20.44
CA PHE A 182 10.38 0.65 19.77
C PHE A 182 10.90 -0.39 20.76
N GLU A 183 10.27 -1.56 20.76
CA GLU A 183 10.75 -2.70 21.54
C GLU A 183 12.20 -3.02 21.15
N ASN A 184 13.07 -3.22 22.14
CA ASN A 184 14.48 -3.59 21.99
C ASN A 184 15.41 -2.57 21.31
N SER A 185 14.91 -1.49 20.71
CA SER A 185 15.72 -0.48 20.00
C SER A 185 15.78 0.88 20.70
N GLY A 186 15.04 1.06 21.79
CA GLY A 186 14.98 2.31 22.54
C GLY A 186 14.00 3.32 21.94
N LYS A 187 14.29 4.61 22.14
CA LYS A 187 13.43 5.72 21.73
C LYS A 187 13.92 6.29 20.41
N LEU A 188 13.02 6.44 19.43
CA LEU A 188 13.29 7.13 18.18
C LEU A 188 12.72 8.55 18.28
N LYS A 189 13.57 9.57 18.16
CA LYS A 189 13.15 10.96 18.09
C LYS A 189 13.09 11.40 16.63
N ILE A 190 11.92 11.86 16.21
CA ILE A 190 11.64 12.35 14.86
C ILE A 190 11.31 13.84 14.96
N GLU A 191 12.15 14.68 14.39
CA GLU A 191 11.99 16.14 14.43
C GLU A 191 11.40 16.63 13.12
N PHE A 192 10.43 17.54 13.22
CA PHE A 192 9.76 18.14 12.09
C PHE A 192 10.10 19.61 11.97
N GLU A 193 10.04 20.12 10.76
CA GLU A 193 10.01 21.55 10.49
C GLU A 193 8.83 21.89 9.58
N LYS A 194 8.30 23.11 9.76
CA LYS A 194 7.22 23.63 8.93
C LYS A 194 7.82 24.19 7.65
N VAL A 195 7.29 23.78 6.50
CA VAL A 195 7.63 24.31 5.17
C VAL A 195 6.33 24.68 4.49
N GLU A 196 6.13 25.98 4.28
CA GLU A 196 4.87 26.54 3.80
C GLU A 196 3.69 26.07 4.69
N ASP A 197 2.71 25.37 4.12
CA ASP A 197 1.56 24.81 4.83
C ASP A 197 1.75 23.34 5.25
N ASN A 198 2.94 22.76 5.03
CA ASN A 198 3.25 21.37 5.30
C ASN A 198 4.30 21.17 6.39
N PHE A 199 4.38 19.93 6.89
CA PHE A 199 5.44 19.48 7.79
C PHE A 199 6.33 18.49 7.07
N ARG A 200 7.64 18.71 7.14
CA ARG A 200 8.65 17.75 6.69
C ARG A 200 9.51 17.28 7.86
N ILE A 201 10.06 16.08 7.71
CA ILE A 201 11.04 15.54 8.65
C ILE A 201 12.34 16.31 8.45
N LYS A 202 12.83 16.90 9.54
CA LYS A 202 14.13 17.56 9.63
C LYS A 202 15.21 16.57 10.04
N ASN A 203 14.89 15.66 10.96
CA ASN A 203 15.87 14.77 11.55
C ASN A 203 15.22 13.51 12.15
N ILE A 204 15.96 12.41 12.18
CA ILE A 204 15.56 11.17 12.86
C ILE A 204 16.78 10.61 13.60
N ASN A 205 16.70 10.46 14.92
CA ASN A 205 17.80 9.91 15.71
C ASN A 205 17.31 8.91 16.76
N PHE A 206 18.16 7.92 17.03
CA PHE A 206 17.98 7.05 18.19
C PHE A 206 18.46 7.75 19.46
N GLU A 207 17.62 7.75 20.49
CA GLU A 207 17.94 8.19 21.83
C GLU A 207 17.88 6.97 22.77
N GLY A 208 18.99 6.66 23.43
CA GLY A 208 19.02 5.70 24.55
C GLY A 208 19.23 4.22 24.19
N GLY A 209 19.86 3.89 23.06
CA GLY A 209 20.41 2.56 22.80
C GLY A 209 21.84 2.43 23.35
N LYS A 210 22.17 1.28 23.94
CA LYS A 210 23.57 0.87 24.15
C LYS A 210 24.21 0.45 22.82
#